data_AF-A0A2W1AYV8-F1
#
_entry.id   AF-A0A2W1AYV8-F1
#
_cell.length_a   1.000
_cell.length_b   1.000
_cell.length_c   1.000
_cell.angle_alpha   90.00
_cell.angle_beta   90.00
_cell.angle_gamma   90.00
#
_symmetry.space_group_name_H-M   'P 1'
#
loop_
_entity.id
_entity.type
_entity.pdbx_description
1 polymer ?
#
loop_
_entity_poly.entity_id
_entity_poly.type
_entity_poly.pdbx_seq_one_letter_code
_entity_poly.pdbx_strand_id
1 'polypeptide(L)'
;MPDGSIYNYRANVGSTQLRAQTIKNNKGFVEGELGRFSGSEDDITIEDHKALLTDPLQVVDFVSSTTIDALATCVGNVHGEYLSEPKLDFQLLYRIREATEIPLVTHGASGLSNEMISECIHAGIPKFNVNIELSQAFFKTPPVIAPFNPSFKILW
;
A
#
# COMPACT_ATOMS: atom_id res chain seq x y z
N MET A 1 5.80 7.66 0.87
CA MET A 1 5.96 6.43 0.07
C MET A 1 6.11 6.83 -1.39
N PRO A 2 7.29 6.70 -2.00
CA PRO A 2 7.40 6.72 -3.45
C PRO A 2 6.64 5.54 -4.06
N ASP A 3 5.59 5.83 -4.82
CA ASP A 3 4.94 4.84 -5.67
C ASP A 3 5.34 5.04 -7.14
N GLY A 4 5.85 3.96 -7.74
CA GLY A 4 6.24 3.85 -9.14
C GLY A 4 5.61 2.63 -9.81
N SER A 5 4.66 1.95 -9.16
CA SER A 5 3.95 0.74 -9.60
C SER A 5 3.28 0.89 -10.98
N ILE A 6 2.91 2.11 -11.34
CA ILE A 6 2.32 2.45 -12.64
C ILE A 6 3.31 2.36 -13.81
N TYR A 7 4.61 2.41 -13.54
CA TYR A 7 5.67 2.35 -14.54
C TYR A 7 6.15 0.91 -14.76
N ASN A 8 6.90 0.69 -15.85
CA ASN A 8 7.63 -0.57 -15.99
C ASN A 8 8.68 -0.72 -14.87
N TYR A 9 9.09 -1.97 -14.60
CA TYR A 9 10.00 -2.30 -13.50
C TYR A 9 11.23 -1.39 -13.41
N ARG A 10 11.96 -1.19 -14.51
CA ARG A 10 13.18 -0.38 -14.53
C ARG A 10 12.91 1.08 -14.16
N ALA A 11 11.80 1.64 -14.64
CA ALA A 11 11.39 3.00 -14.31
C ALA A 11 10.89 3.10 -12.86
N ASN A 12 10.21 2.09 -12.33
CA ASN A 12 9.84 2.02 -10.91
C ASN A 12 11.10 2.02 -10.03
N VAL A 13 12.06 1.13 -10.29
CA VAL A 13 13.34 1.07 -9.54
C VAL A 13 14.04 2.44 -9.55
N GLY A 14 14.20 3.07 -10.73
CA GLY A 14 14.88 4.35 -10.84
C GLY A 14 14.16 5.49 -10.11
N SER A 15 12.83 5.57 -10.24
CA SER A 15 12.02 6.61 -9.57
C SER A 15 12.02 6.43 -8.05
N THR A 16 11.83 5.20 -7.59
CA THR A 16 11.80 4.85 -6.17
C THR A 16 13.17 5.08 -5.53
N GLN A 17 14.26 4.68 -6.18
CA GLN A 17 15.62 4.93 -5.70
C GLN A 17 15.91 6.42 -5.52
N LEU A 18 15.59 7.24 -6.52
CA LEU A 18 15.82 8.70 -6.47
C LEU A 18 15.09 9.34 -5.28
N ARG A 19 13.81 9.00 -5.11
CA ARG A 19 12.98 9.54 -4.01
C ARG A 19 13.42 9.00 -2.65
N ALA A 20 13.77 7.71 -2.57
CA ALA A 20 14.25 7.07 -1.36
C ALA A 20 15.52 7.75 -0.84
N GLN A 21 16.48 8.05 -1.71
CA GLN A 21 17.70 8.78 -1.34
C GLN A 21 17.39 10.15 -0.70
N THR A 22 16.48 10.92 -1.28
CA THR A 22 16.07 12.22 -0.72
C THR A 22 15.44 12.07 0.67
N ILE A 23 14.54 11.11 0.86
CA ILE A 23 13.85 10.89 2.14
C ILE A 23 14.86 10.40 3.20
N LYS A 24 15.74 9.47 2.83
CA LYS A 24 16.76 8.93 3.75
C LYS A 24 17.80 9.95 4.17
N ASN A 25 18.20 10.88 3.29
CA ASN A 25 19.06 12.00 3.67
C ASN A 25 18.45 12.89 4.77
N ASN A 26 17.12 12.88 4.88
CA ASN A 26 16.37 13.55 5.95
C ASN A 26 15.98 12.61 7.10
N LYS A 27 16.60 11.42 7.17
CA LYS A 27 16.35 10.37 8.19
C LYS A 27 14.91 9.86 8.21
N GLY A 28 14.20 9.97 7.08
CA GLY A 28 12.86 9.44 6.93
C GLY A 28 12.84 7.95 6.62
N PHE A 29 11.70 7.31 6.92
CA PHE A 29 11.40 5.93 6.57
C PHE A 29 10.78 5.85 5.17
N VAL A 30 11.24 4.92 4.35
CA VAL A 30 10.79 4.78 2.96
C VAL A 30 10.07 3.45 2.75
N GLU A 31 8.79 3.53 2.46
CA GLU A 31 8.04 2.44 1.86
C GLU A 31 8.08 2.56 0.34
N GLY A 32 8.37 1.46 -0.36
CA GLY A 32 8.24 1.36 -1.81
C GLY A 32 7.20 0.31 -2.19
N GLU A 33 6.77 0.34 -3.46
CA GLU A 33 5.73 -0.56 -3.98
C GLU A 33 6.23 -1.36 -5.19
N LEU A 34 5.96 -2.66 -5.18
CA LEU A 34 6.24 -3.55 -6.31
C LEU A 34 5.00 -4.37 -6.67
N GLY A 35 4.65 -4.38 -7.95
CA GLY A 35 3.37 -4.84 -8.44
C GLY A 35 2.52 -3.65 -8.89
N ARG A 36 1.22 -3.86 -9.08
CA ARG A 36 0.23 -2.83 -9.36
C ARG A 36 -1.14 -3.29 -8.87
N PHE A 37 -1.75 -2.53 -7.96
CA PHE A 37 -3.09 -2.81 -7.44
C PHE A 37 -4.17 -2.57 -8.52
N SER A 38 -5.27 -3.34 -8.49
CA SER A 38 -6.52 -2.91 -9.12
C SER A 38 -7.35 -2.06 -8.17
N GLY A 39 -8.35 -1.36 -8.72
CA GLY A 39 -9.25 -0.50 -7.96
C GLY A 39 -9.11 0.98 -8.28
N SER A 40 -9.74 1.83 -7.47
CA SER A 40 -9.77 3.28 -7.68
C SER A 40 -8.97 3.97 -6.58
N GLU A 41 -7.90 4.65 -6.97
CA GLU A 41 -7.08 5.51 -6.10
C GLU A 41 -6.84 6.84 -6.84
N ASP A 42 -6.98 7.97 -6.15
CA ASP A 42 -6.66 9.32 -6.67
C ASP A 42 -7.15 9.60 -8.12
N ASP A 43 -8.44 9.35 -8.38
CA ASP A 43 -9.13 9.51 -9.68
C ASP A 43 -8.67 8.56 -10.81
N ILE A 44 -7.83 7.57 -10.53
CA ILE A 44 -7.38 6.55 -11.48
C ILE A 44 -8.01 5.20 -11.13
N THR A 45 -8.87 4.70 -12.01
CA THR A 45 -9.39 3.32 -11.91
C THR A 45 -8.50 2.37 -12.71
N ILE A 46 -7.85 1.44 -12.03
CA ILE A 46 -7.10 0.33 -12.63
C ILE A 46 -8.04 -0.87 -12.72
N GLU A 47 -8.40 -1.25 -13.94
CA GLU A 47 -9.18 -2.46 -14.20
C GLU A 47 -8.43 -3.72 -13.74
N ASP A 48 -9.15 -4.71 -13.23
CA ASP A 48 -8.58 -5.96 -12.67
C ASP A 48 -7.61 -6.68 -13.61
N HIS A 49 -7.85 -6.61 -14.93
CA HIS A 49 -6.98 -7.25 -15.92
C HIS A 49 -5.59 -6.57 -16.08
N LYS A 50 -5.42 -5.36 -15.50
CA LYS A 50 -4.16 -4.61 -15.48
C LYS A 50 -3.45 -4.68 -14.13
N ALA A 51 -4.05 -5.35 -13.12
CA ALA A 51 -3.36 -5.65 -11.88
C ALA A 51 -2.13 -6.52 -12.15
N LEU A 52 -1.03 -6.20 -11.49
CA LEU A 52 0.20 -6.97 -11.57
C LEU A 52 0.55 -7.42 -10.17
N LEU A 53 0.52 -8.74 -9.95
CA LEU A 53 1.01 -9.31 -8.71
C LEU A 53 2.51 -9.03 -8.57
N THR A 54 2.97 -8.88 -7.32
CA THR A 54 4.40 -8.75 -7.03
C THR A 54 5.12 -10.02 -7.47
N ASP A 55 6.16 -9.88 -8.29
CA ASP A 55 7.02 -11.00 -8.68
C ASP A 55 8.10 -11.23 -7.60
N PRO A 56 8.12 -12.39 -6.90
CA PRO A 56 9.12 -12.68 -5.88
C PRO A 56 10.56 -12.61 -6.40
N LEU A 57 10.78 -12.91 -7.69
CA LEU A 57 12.11 -12.88 -8.30
C LEU A 57 12.65 -11.45 -8.44
N GLN A 58 11.77 -10.45 -8.48
CA GLN A 58 12.15 -9.04 -8.56
C GLN A 58 12.37 -8.40 -7.19
N VAL A 59 11.87 -9.02 -6.11
CA VAL A 59 11.88 -8.42 -4.76
C VAL A 59 13.30 -8.11 -4.27
N VAL A 60 14.22 -9.06 -4.39
CA VAL A 60 15.61 -8.90 -3.92
C VAL A 60 16.30 -7.74 -4.64
N ASP A 61 16.18 -7.70 -5.96
CA ASP A 61 16.77 -6.65 -6.79
C ASP A 61 16.12 -5.28 -6.51
N PHE A 62 14.80 -5.24 -6.37
CA PHE A 62 14.06 -4.01 -6.08
C PHE A 62 14.46 -3.42 -4.73
N VAL A 63 14.47 -4.22 -3.66
CA VAL A 63 14.81 -3.78 -2.30
C VAL A 63 16.25 -3.28 -2.25
N SER A 64 17.19 -4.04 -2.82
CA SER A 64 18.61 -3.68 -2.82
C SER A 64 18.90 -2.42 -3.66
N SER A 65 18.28 -2.30 -4.84
CA SER A 65 18.49 -1.16 -5.74
C SER A 65 17.87 0.13 -5.21
N THR A 66 16.70 0.04 -4.56
CA THR A 66 15.96 1.23 -4.11
C THR A 66 16.28 1.65 -2.69
N THR A 67 16.86 0.76 -1.87
CA THR A 67 17.21 1.00 -0.46
C THR A 67 16.01 1.35 0.44
N ILE A 68 14.80 0.91 0.07
CA ILE A 68 13.59 1.07 0.88
C ILE A 68 13.65 0.32 2.21
N ASP A 69 12.85 0.76 3.18
CA ASP A 69 12.76 0.21 4.53
C ASP A 69 11.53 -0.70 4.73
N ALA A 70 10.51 -0.60 3.86
CA ALA A 70 9.38 -1.53 3.78
C ALA A 70 8.89 -1.68 2.34
N LEU A 71 8.26 -2.82 2.05
CA LEU A 71 7.72 -3.15 0.72
C LEU A 71 6.21 -3.37 0.76
N ALA A 72 5.47 -2.51 0.07
CA ALA A 72 4.07 -2.76 -0.27
C ALA A 72 3.98 -3.79 -1.40
N THR A 73 3.18 -4.84 -1.15
CA THR A 73 3.05 -5.99 -2.06
C THR A 73 1.63 -6.12 -2.60
N CYS A 74 1.53 -6.46 -3.88
CA CYS A 74 0.30 -6.81 -4.58
C CYS A 74 0.15 -8.33 -4.61
N VAL A 75 -0.73 -8.86 -3.77
CA VAL A 75 -1.01 -10.31 -3.68
C VAL A 75 -2.48 -10.64 -3.94
N GLY A 76 -3.19 -9.76 -4.66
CA GLY A 76 -4.63 -9.87 -4.92
C GLY A 76 -5.49 -8.95 -4.06
N ASN A 77 -4.87 -8.12 -3.22
CA ASN A 77 -5.51 -6.99 -2.57
C ASN A 77 -5.81 -5.87 -3.58
N VAL A 78 -6.86 -5.09 -3.31
CA VAL A 78 -7.32 -3.99 -4.17
C VAL A 78 -7.38 -2.69 -3.38
N HIS A 79 -7.27 -1.55 -4.08
CA HIS A 79 -7.57 -0.26 -3.50
C HIS A 79 -9.05 0.07 -3.62
N GLY A 80 -9.63 0.56 -2.54
CA GLY A 80 -11.05 0.88 -2.49
C GLY A 80 -11.90 -0.24 -1.92
N GLU A 81 -13.16 -0.28 -2.35
CA GLU A 81 -14.14 -1.25 -1.87
C GLU A 81 -14.03 -2.57 -2.66
N TYR A 82 -13.92 -3.68 -1.95
CA TYR A 82 -14.00 -5.00 -2.56
C TYR A 82 -15.44 -5.27 -3.04
N LEU A 83 -15.63 -5.42 -4.35
CA LEU A 83 -16.94 -5.74 -4.95
C LEU A 83 -17.36 -7.20 -4.76
N SER A 84 -16.43 -8.05 -4.35
CA SER A 84 -16.63 -9.46 -4.02
C SER A 84 -15.67 -9.88 -2.91
N GLU A 85 -15.81 -11.08 -2.36
CA GLU A 85 -14.92 -11.58 -1.30
C GLU A 85 -13.43 -11.41 -1.68
N PRO A 86 -12.60 -10.74 -0.84
CA PRO A 86 -11.18 -10.58 -1.09
C PRO A 86 -10.48 -11.92 -1.32
N LYS A 87 -9.55 -11.97 -2.28
CA LYS A 87 -8.78 -13.19 -2.58
C LYS A 87 -7.30 -12.88 -2.57
N LEU A 88 -6.70 -12.97 -1.38
CA LEU A 88 -5.26 -12.85 -1.22
C LEU A 88 -4.58 -14.18 -1.53
N ASP A 89 -3.54 -14.13 -2.36
CA ASP A 89 -2.63 -15.25 -2.61
C ASP A 89 -1.57 -15.31 -1.49
N PHE A 90 -1.91 -16.02 -0.41
CA PHE A 90 -1.00 -16.21 0.71
C PHE A 90 0.25 -17.04 0.34
N GLN A 91 0.16 -17.95 -0.64
CA GLN A 91 1.33 -18.70 -1.11
C GLN A 91 2.33 -17.77 -1.80
N LEU A 92 1.85 -16.82 -2.58
CA LEU A 92 2.68 -15.75 -3.13
C LEU A 92 3.27 -14.87 -2.00
N LEU A 93 2.46 -14.46 -1.02
CA LEU A 93 2.92 -13.64 0.09
C LEU A 93 4.07 -14.31 0.86
N TYR A 94 3.97 -15.60 1.15
CA TYR A 94 5.05 -16.35 1.79
C TYR A 94 6.33 -16.40 0.95
N ARG A 95 6.23 -16.59 -0.37
CA ARG A 95 7.39 -16.53 -1.27
C ARG A 95 8.06 -15.15 -1.28
N ILE A 96 7.27 -14.08 -1.19
CA ILE A 96 7.80 -12.71 -1.08
C ILE A 96 8.50 -12.51 0.27
N ARG A 97 7.90 -13.00 1.36
CA ARG A 97 8.48 -12.96 2.70
C ARG A 97 9.82 -13.72 2.79
N GLU A 98 9.97 -14.82 2.06
CA GLU A 98 11.24 -15.54 1.94
C GLU A 98 12.30 -14.75 1.15
N ALA A 99 11.87 -13.89 0.23
CA ALA A 99 12.76 -13.12 -0.64
C ALA A 99 13.33 -11.85 0.02
N THR A 100 12.78 -11.38 1.14
CA THR A 100 13.27 -10.15 1.79
C THR A 100 13.09 -10.18 3.30
N GLU A 101 14.01 -9.51 4.01
CA GLU A 101 13.96 -9.36 5.46
C GLU A 101 13.17 -8.13 5.91
N ILE A 102 12.98 -7.13 5.05
CA ILE A 102 12.30 -5.90 5.42
C ILE A 102 10.80 -6.15 5.69
N PRO A 103 10.15 -5.30 6.51
CA PRO A 103 8.71 -5.34 6.70
C PRO A 103 7.91 -5.32 5.38
N LEU A 104 6.93 -6.20 5.28
CA LEU A 104 5.95 -6.19 4.19
C LEU A 104 4.73 -5.33 4.57
N VAL A 105 4.06 -4.76 3.58
CA VAL A 105 2.92 -3.87 3.79
C VAL A 105 1.73 -4.30 2.94
N THR A 106 0.55 -4.34 3.56
CA THR A 106 -0.73 -4.53 2.85
C THR A 106 -1.42 -3.19 2.66
N HIS A 107 -1.53 -2.76 1.40
CA HIS A 107 -2.50 -1.74 1.02
C HIS A 107 -3.89 -2.35 0.87
N GLY A 108 -4.95 -1.55 0.92
CA GLY A 108 -6.30 -2.06 0.69
C GLY A 108 -6.75 -3.10 1.71
N ALA A 109 -6.44 -2.88 2.99
CA ALA A 109 -6.82 -3.80 4.07
C ALA A 109 -8.30 -3.64 4.49
N SER A 110 -8.95 -2.57 4.06
CA SER A 110 -10.39 -2.37 4.23
C SER A 110 -11.19 -3.52 3.64
N GLY A 111 -12.12 -4.10 4.37
CA GLY A 111 -12.94 -5.24 3.94
C GLY A 111 -12.28 -6.63 4.06
N LEU A 112 -11.01 -6.72 4.49
CA LEU A 112 -10.40 -8.01 4.82
C LEU A 112 -11.02 -8.59 6.11
N SER A 113 -11.22 -9.91 6.15
CA SER A 113 -11.68 -10.57 7.37
C SER A 113 -10.59 -10.62 8.44
N ASN A 114 -10.97 -10.81 9.70
CA ASN A 114 -10.02 -10.95 10.80
C ASN A 114 -9.06 -12.12 10.58
N GLU A 115 -9.54 -13.20 9.98
CA GLU A 115 -8.73 -14.38 9.62
C GLU A 115 -7.67 -14.01 8.58
N MET A 116 -8.04 -13.25 7.54
CA MET A 116 -7.09 -12.78 6.53
C MET A 116 -6.04 -11.82 7.11
N ILE A 117 -6.45 -10.91 8.00
CA ILE A 117 -5.53 -10.01 8.71
C ILE A 117 -4.57 -10.82 9.58
N SER A 118 -5.07 -11.81 10.34
CA SER A 118 -4.23 -12.70 11.15
C SER A 118 -3.21 -13.44 10.29
N GLU A 119 -3.61 -13.93 9.13
CA GLU A 119 -2.71 -14.64 8.21
C GLU A 119 -1.65 -13.71 7.61
N CYS A 120 -2.02 -12.47 7.26
CA CYS A 120 -1.06 -11.46 6.83
C CYS A 120 -0.01 -11.16 7.92
N ILE A 121 -0.42 -11.06 9.18
CA ILE A 121 0.50 -10.86 10.30
C ILE A 121 1.47 -12.04 10.41
N HIS A 122 0.98 -13.28 10.33
CA HIS A 122 1.84 -14.48 10.34
C HIS A 122 2.81 -14.53 9.15
N ALA A 123 2.40 -14.01 7.99
CA ALA A 123 3.25 -13.87 6.82
C ALA A 123 4.24 -12.69 6.88
N GLY A 124 4.27 -11.95 8.00
CA GLY A 124 5.25 -10.90 8.26
C GLY A 124 4.84 -9.50 7.79
N ILE A 125 3.53 -9.22 7.78
CA ILE A 125 2.98 -7.88 7.52
C ILE A 125 2.68 -7.16 8.85
N PRO A 126 3.52 -6.19 9.25
CA PRO A 126 3.24 -5.35 10.43
C PRO A 126 2.45 -4.08 10.13
N LYS A 127 2.24 -3.72 8.85
CA LYS A 127 1.57 -2.47 8.45
C LYS A 127 0.42 -2.74 7.49
N PHE A 128 -0.73 -2.16 7.81
CA PHE A 128 -1.97 -2.27 7.03
C PHE A 128 -2.51 -0.87 6.74
N ASN A 129 -2.89 -0.59 5.49
CA ASN A 129 -3.57 0.65 5.13
C ASN A 129 -5.08 0.41 5.11
N VAL A 130 -5.81 1.18 5.93
CA VAL A 130 -7.27 1.13 6.07
C VAL A 130 -7.80 2.54 5.81
N ASN A 131 -8.83 2.67 4.95
CA ASN A 131 -9.41 3.98 4.62
C ASN A 131 -10.93 3.93 4.47
N ILE A 132 -11.49 2.90 3.84
CA ILE A 132 -12.91 2.89 3.44
C ILE A 132 -13.84 2.93 4.65
N GLU A 133 -13.61 2.11 5.68
CA GLU A 133 -14.44 2.10 6.89
C GLU A 133 -14.38 3.44 7.63
N LEU A 134 -13.19 4.06 7.68
CA LEU A 134 -12.98 5.35 8.31
C LEU A 134 -13.70 6.47 7.54
N SER A 135 -13.54 6.49 6.21
CA SER A 135 -14.21 7.44 5.33
C SER A 135 -15.72 7.29 5.42
N GLN A 136 -16.25 6.07 5.34
CA GLN A 136 -17.68 5.82 5.50
C GLN A 136 -18.19 6.22 6.88
N ALA A 137 -17.46 5.93 7.95
CA ALA A 137 -17.84 6.34 9.31
C ALA A 137 -17.87 7.88 9.45
N PHE A 138 -16.90 8.57 8.84
CA PHE A 138 -16.85 10.03 8.81
C PHE A 138 -18.06 10.62 8.08
N PHE A 139 -18.37 10.15 6.87
CA PHE A 139 -19.50 10.67 6.08
C PHE A 139 -20.88 10.26 6.61
N LYS A 140 -21.00 9.14 7.34
CA LYS A 140 -22.26 8.70 7.98
C LYS A 140 -22.56 9.47 9.28
N THR A 141 -21.54 10.04 9.92
CA THR A 141 -21.72 10.84 11.13
C THR A 141 -22.13 12.26 10.74
N PRO A 142 -23.34 12.75 11.08
CA PRO A 142 -23.69 14.15 10.85
C PRO A 142 -22.68 15.04 11.58
N PRO A 143 -22.23 16.16 10.98
CA PRO A 143 -21.24 17.01 11.62
C PRO A 143 -21.78 17.44 12.98
N VAL A 144 -21.03 17.15 14.04
CA VAL A 144 -21.18 17.89 15.30
C VAL A 144 -20.74 19.30 14.95
N ILE A 145 -21.70 20.18 14.66
CA ILE A 145 -21.43 21.59 14.45
C ILE A 145 -20.92 22.12 15.79
N ALA A 146 -19.60 22.09 15.99
CA ALA A 146 -18.98 22.92 16.99
C ALA A 146 -19.38 24.36 16.66
N PRO A 147 -19.80 25.18 17.66
CA PRO A 147 -20.14 26.57 17.39
C PRO A 147 -18.98 27.21 16.64
N PHE A 148 -19.31 27.89 15.54
CA PHE A 148 -18.35 28.53 14.66
C PHE A 148 -17.30 29.30 15.48
N ASN A 149 -16.05 28.84 15.42
CA ASN A 149 -14.93 29.51 16.04
C ASN A 149 -14.16 30.29 14.95
N PRO A 150 -14.37 31.61 14.82
CA PRO A 150 -13.73 32.42 13.79
C PRO A 150 -12.19 32.47 13.90
N SER A 151 -11.60 31.95 14.98
CA SER A 151 -10.16 31.89 15.18
C SER A 151 -9.50 30.64 14.57
N PHE A 152 -10.29 29.66 14.07
CA PHE A 152 -9.74 28.45 13.47
C PHE A 152 -9.29 28.73 12.02
N LYS A 153 -7.98 28.95 11.83
CA LYS A 153 -7.37 29.05 10.50
C LYS A 153 -6.82 27.68 10.10
N ILE A 154 -7.44 27.05 9.11
CA ILE A 154 -6.79 25.96 8.37
C ILE A 154 -5.79 26.65 7.43
N LEU A 155 -4.50 26.51 7.74
CA LEU A 155 -3.41 26.95 6.88
C LEU A 155 -3.18 25.82 5.86
N TRP A 156 -3.41 26.12 4.58
CA TRP A 156 -2.88 25.33 3.46
C TRP A 156 -1.48 25.84 3.14
#